data_AF-A0A450T3S6-F1
#
_entry.id   AF-A0A450T3S6-F1
#
_cell.length_a   1.000
_cell.length_b   1.000
_cell.length_c   1.000
_cell.angle_alpha   90.00
_cell.angle_beta   90.00
_cell.angle_gamma   90.00
#
_symmetry.space_group_name_H-M   'P 1'
#
loop_
_entity.id
_entity.type
_entity.pdbx_description
1 polymer ?
#
loop_
_entity_poly.entity_id
_entity_poly.type
_entity_poly.pdbx_seq_one_letter_code
_entity_poly.pdbx_strand_id
1 'polypeptide(L)' 'MISWHQKAWDDYLYWQQNDKRVLKRVNALIRDIERSPFDGIGKPEQLKHEWSGFWSRRINLFISRSALQMSQVFTALY' A
#
# COMPACT_ATOMS: atom_id res chain seq x y z
N MET A 1 -12.22 -7.67 4.93
CA MET A 1 -11.98 -6.73 6.06
C MET A 1 -10.57 -6.22 5.89
N ILE A 2 -10.36 -4.90 5.89
CA ILE A 2 -9.02 -4.30 5.75
C ILE A 2 -8.45 -4.13 7.16
N SER A 3 -7.23 -4.62 7.37
CA SER A 3 -6.50 -4.48 8.63
C SER A 3 -5.27 -3.61 8.39
N TRP A 4 -5.07 -2.62 9.26
CA TRP A 4 -3.96 -1.67 9.15
C TRP A 4 -2.92 -1.93 10.23
N HIS A 5 -1.65 -1.85 9.87
CA HIS A 5 -0.59 -1.71 10.86
C HIS A 5 -0.65 -0.29 11.48
N GLN A 6 -0.35 -0.15 12.78
CA GLN A 6 -0.49 1.13 13.50
C GLN A 6 0.22 2.29 12.79
N LYS A 7 1.50 2.10 12.43
CA LYS A 7 2.29 3.10 11.69
C LYS A 7 1.63 3.54 10.37
N ALA A 8 0.97 2.61 9.70
CA ALA A 8 0.35 2.90 8.42
C ALA A 8 -0.97 3.65 8.55
N TRP A 9 -1.69 3.40 9.64
CA TRP A 9 -2.84 4.20 10.00
C TRP A 9 -2.42 5.64 10.32
N ASP A 10 -1.32 5.81 11.06
CA ASP A 10 -0.77 7.14 11.37
C ASP A 10 -0.32 7.88 10.09
N ASP A 11 0.37 7.18 9.18
CA ASP A 11 0.73 7.73 7.86
C ASP A 11 -0.53 8.11 7.05
N TYR A 12 -1.56 7.26 7.04
CA TYR A 12 -2.82 7.54 6.36
C TYR A 12 -3.49 8.82 6.88
N LEU A 13 -3.53 8.99 8.21
CA LEU A 13 -4.05 10.21 8.86
C LEU A 13 -3.18 11.44 8.55
N TYR A 14 -1.86 11.28 8.51
CA TYR A 14 -0.94 12.34 8.10
C TYR A 14 -1.23 12.80 6.67
N TRP A 15 -1.39 11.87 5.73
CA TRP A 15 -1.71 12.20 4.33
C TRP A 15 -3.08 12.85 4.17
N GLN A 16 -4.05 12.52 5.03
CA GLN A 16 -5.37 13.15 5.01
C GLN A 16 -5.29 14.67 5.28
N GLN A 17 -4.33 15.10 6.10
CA GLN A 17 -4.14 16.50 6.45
C GLN A 17 -3.15 17.21 5.52
N ASN A 18 -2.08 16.52 5.09
CA ASN A 18 -0.95 17.13 4.40
C ASN A 18 -0.99 16.99 2.88
N ASP A 19 -1.41 15.85 2.33
CA ASP A 19 -1.47 15.65 0.88
C ASP A 19 -2.64 14.76 0.44
N LYS A 20 -3.73 15.42 0.04
CA LYS A 20 -4.93 14.77 -0.48
C LYS A 20 -4.71 14.03 -1.80
N ARG A 21 -3.65 14.32 -2.56
CA ARG A 21 -3.33 13.58 -3.81
C ARG A 21 -2.83 12.19 -3.49
N VAL A 22 -1.94 12.08 -2.50
CA VAL A 22 -1.46 10.79 -1.99
C VAL A 22 -2.62 10.00 -1.40
N LEU A 23 -3.47 10.63 -0.58
CA LEU A 23 -4.66 9.98 -0.02
C LEU A 23 -5.58 9.40 -1.11
N LYS A 24 -5.90 10.17 -2.15
CA LYS A 24 -6.72 9.70 -3.28
C LYS A 24 -6.09 8.51 -3.98
N ARG A 25 -4.76 8.52 -4.12
CA ARG A 25 -4.01 7.45 -4.78
C ARG A 25 -3.99 6.17 -3.94
N VAL A 26 -3.79 6.29 -2.63
CA VAL A 26 -3.90 5.16 -1.69
C VAL A 26 -5.30 4.57 -1.77
N ASN A 27 -6.36 5.37 -1.65
CA ASN A 27 -7.75 4.88 -1.73
C ASN A 27 -8.07 4.20 -3.07
N ALA A 28 -7.51 4.69 -4.18
CA ALA A 28 -7.65 4.04 -5.48
C ALA A 28 -6.97 2.67 -5.50
N LEU A 29 -5.76 2.54 -4.93
CA LEU A 29 -5.03 1.27 -4.85
C LEU A 29 -5.78 0.25 -4.00
N ILE A 30 -6.35 0.67 -2.86
CA ILE A 30 -7.12 -0.21 -1.96
C ILE A 30 -8.31 -0.83 -2.71
N ARG A 31 -9.10 0.01 -3.37
CA ARG A 31 -10.24 -0.44 -4.17
C ARG A 31 -9.84 -1.35 -5.34
N ASP A 32 -8.65 -1.14 -5.89
CA ASP A 32 -8.12 -1.98 -6.96
C ASP A 32 -7.69 -3.35 -6.42
N ILE A 33 -7.00 -3.39 -5.28
CA ILE A 33 -6.59 -4.63 -4.60
C ILE A 33 -7.82 -5.46 -4.21
N GLU A 34 -8.88 -4.82 -3.71
CA GLU A 34 -10.14 -5.52 -3.39
C GLU A 34 -10.78 -6.20 -4.60
N ARG A 35 -10.60 -5.64 -5.80
CA ARG A 35 -11.16 -6.20 -7.05
C ARG A 35 -10.22 -7.17 -7.76
N SER A 36 -8.93 -6.89 -7.76
CA SER A 36 -7.90 -7.62 -8.48
C SER A 36 -6.59 -7.58 -7.68
N PRO A 37 -6.36 -8.55 -6.76
CA PRO A 37 -5.21 -8.50 -5.86
C PRO A 37 -3.85 -8.50 -6.57
N PHE A 38 -3.73 -9.25 -7.66
CA PHE A 38 -2.47 -9.55 -8.34
C PHE A 38 -2.26 -8.79 -9.65
N ASP A 39 -3.22 -7.95 -10.05
CA ASP A 39 -3.18 -7.20 -11.30
C ASP A 39 -3.74 -5.77 -11.10
N GLY A 40 -3.46 -4.87 -12.04
CA GLY A 40 -4.02 -3.53 -12.08
C GLY A 40 -3.03 -2.41 -11.74
N ILE A 41 -3.52 -1.39 -11.06
CA ILE A 41 -2.78 -0.12 -10.92
C ILE A 41 -1.64 -0.22 -9.90
N GLY A 42 -0.56 0.50 -10.18
CA GLY A 42 0.59 0.61 -9.27
C GLY A 42 1.69 -0.42 -9.49
N LYS A 43 1.69 -1.16 -10.62
CA LYS A 43 2.69 -2.18 -10.96
C LYS A 43 2.86 -3.19 -9.81
N PRO A 44 1.91 -4.14 -9.67
CA PRO A 44 1.99 -5.15 -8.62
C PRO A 44 3.27 -5.96 -8.79
N GLU A 45 4.11 -5.93 -7.76
CA GLU A 45 5.39 -6.65 -7.72
C GLU A 45 5.37 -7.62 -6.55
N GLN A 46 5.57 -8.91 -6.85
CA GLN A 46 5.76 -9.94 -5.84
C GLN A 46 7.08 -9.69 -5.10
N LEU A 47 6.99 -9.65 -3.79
CA LEU A 47 8.18 -9.57 -2.95
C LEU A 47 8.85 -10.94 -2.88
N LYS A 48 10.19 -10.95 -2.73
CA LYS A 48 11.02 -12.16 -2.75
C LYS A 48 11.56 -12.47 -1.36
N HIS A 49 12.15 -13.65 -1.20
CA HIS A 49 12.80 -14.13 0.02
C HIS A 49 11.83 -14.21 1.22
N GLU A 50 12.13 -13.54 2.33
CA GLU A 50 11.32 -13.54 3.57
C GLU A 50 9.92 -12.95 3.40
N TRP A 51 9.69 -12.26 2.28
CA TRP A 51 8.42 -11.64 1.93
C TRP A 51 7.71 -12.37 0.78
N SER A 52 8.12 -13.61 0.49
CA SER A 52 7.45 -14.45 -0.50
C SER A 52 5.99 -14.68 -0.12
N GLY A 53 5.07 -14.33 -1.03
CA GLY A 53 3.62 -14.33 -0.78
C GLY A 53 3.04 -12.93 -0.54
N PHE A 54 3.88 -11.92 -0.27
CA PHE A 54 3.46 -10.53 -0.17
C PHE A 54 3.58 -9.80 -1.51
N TRP A 55 2.75 -8.79 -1.68
CA TRP A 55 2.69 -7.97 -2.88
C TRP A 55 2.88 -6.50 -2.54
N SER A 56 3.64 -5.82 -3.38
CA SER A 56 3.83 -4.38 -3.27
C SER A 56 3.18 -3.67 -4.46
N ARG A 57 2.63 -2.48 -4.20
CA ARG A 57 2.13 -1.57 -5.23
C ARG A 57 2.68 -0.18 -4.99
N ARG A 58 3.03 0.50 -6.08
CA ARG A 58 3.62 1.84 -6.07
C ARG A 58 2.56 2.90 -5.86
N ILE A 59 2.67 3.64 -4.76
CA ILE A 59 1.80 4.78 -4.45
C ILE A 59 2.18 6.01 -5.30
N ASN A 60 3.48 6.31 -5.46
CA ASN A 60 3.98 7.42 -6.28
C ASN A 60 5.32 7.06 -6.95
N LEU A 61 5.71 7.79 -8.00
CA LEU A 61 7.00 7.69 -8.71
C LEU A 61 8.19 8.16 -7.85
N PHE A 62 7.94 8.94 -6.80
CA PHE A 62 8.97 9.39 -5.86
C PHE A 62 9.00 8.46 -4.64
N ILE A 63 9.98 7.57 -4.64
CA ILE A 63 10.27 6.66 -3.54
C ILE A 63 10.76 7.51 -2.36
N SER A 64 9.87 7.81 -1.42
CA SER A 64 10.32 8.13 -0.07
C SER A 64 10.93 6.86 0.50
N ARG A 65 12.22 6.92 0.86
CA ARG A 65 13.00 5.83 1.46
C ARG A 65 12.39 5.25 2.76
N SER A 66 11.34 5.86 3.32
CA SER A 66 10.56 5.32 4.43
C SER A 66 9.48 4.32 4.03
N ALA A 67 9.23 4.10 2.74
CA ALA A 67 8.28 3.08 2.25
C ALA A 67 8.73 1.62 2.49
N LEU A 68 9.97 1.40 2.93
CA LEU A 68 10.46 0.08 3.36
C LEU A 68 9.83 -0.38 4.70
N GLN A 69 9.05 0.47 5.38
CA GLN A 69 8.21 0.09 6.53
C GLN A 69 6.71 0.06 6.24
N MET A 70 6.31 0.23 4.97
CA MET A 70 4.93 -0.02 4.53
C MET A 70 4.73 -1.48 4.07
N SER A 71 5.70 -2.37 4.33
CA SER A 71 5.60 -3.80 4.02
C SER A 71 4.58 -4.56 4.89
N GLN A 72 3.90 -3.88 5.83
CA GLN A 72 2.95 -4.53 6.75
C GLN A 72 1.49 -4.07 6.59
N VAL A 73 1.16 -3.28 5.57
CA VAL A 73 -0.17 -2.63 5.51
C VAL A 73 -1.17 -3.37 4.63
N PHE A 74 -0.71 -4.24 3.74
CA PHE A 74 -1.63 -4.97 2.88
C PHE A 74 -1.34 -6.46 2.92
N THR A 75 -1.53 -7.04 4.11
CA THR A 75 -1.94 -8.45 4.22
C THR A 75 -3.39 -8.54 3.74
N ALA A 76 -3.58 -8.53 2.43
CA ALA A 76 -4.82 -9.01 1.84
C ALA A 76 -4.76 -10.55 1.87
N LEU A 77 -5.36 -11.11 2.93
CA LEU A 77 -5.81 -12.50 3.06
C LEU A 77 -4.71 -13.57 3.03
N TYR A 78 -4.09 -13.78 4.20
CA TYR A 78 -4.33 -14.96 5.05
C TYR A 78 -4.36 -14.51 6.51
#